data_AF-A0A4Q6FWV2-F1
#
_entry.id   AF-A0A4Q6FWV2-F1
#
_cell.length_a   1.000
_cell.length_b   1.000
_cell.length_c   1.000
_cell.angle_alpha   90.00
_cell.angle_beta   90.00
_cell.angle_gamma   90.00
#
_symmetry.space_group_name_H-M   'P 1'
#
loop_
_entity.id
_entity.type
_entity.pdbx_description
1 polymer ?
#
loop_
_entity_poly.entity_id
_entity_poly.type
_entity_poly.pdbx_seq_one_letter_code
_entity_poly.pdbx_strand_id
1 'polypeptide(L)'
;MSWRSKIPAEKLKKLLPVAFLIYGLVSVFTLQRDFSHVTKLTVFVLLIGPVFIIFALVGRFFEKVSDDSRWSRYKGFARTANLSATQTLAQYILIFCLPFYVIKSSWIYFAINVLLLGLILWDPIYEKLVTYSLFRHLLLSWSLISASSFLFPFVLPEQMGWFYPGLALISALGFIPTQREWRYFVFLAGLWAVTLIPLMLLPAPYRFPLLSVWTKKPHFAWDTGGKSSADEPLARTMSQGYLKDFLADGHMLCCVAPIVAPPKLSTTIRQEWTLGGRVIESTELKTPIRGSATQEAFHSYFCKRNFPLTDEDEWLRCRITIGSDIDIGGIAIEITP
;
A
#
# COMPACT_ATOMS: atom_id res chain seq x y z
N MET A 1 -34.63 41.48 -4.62
CA MET A 1 -33.30 41.35 -3.99
C MET A 1 -32.59 40.14 -4.58
N SER A 2 -31.71 40.35 -5.55
CA SER A 2 -30.96 39.30 -6.27
C SER A 2 -29.58 39.13 -5.64
N TRP A 3 -29.40 38.11 -4.80
CA TRP A 3 -28.09 37.71 -4.29
C TRP A 3 -27.26 37.05 -5.41
N ARG A 4 -26.67 37.85 -6.30
CA ARG A 4 -25.55 37.41 -7.14
C ARG A 4 -24.28 37.51 -6.30
N SER A 5 -23.91 36.43 -5.61
CA SER A 5 -22.62 36.33 -4.94
C SER A 5 -21.50 36.49 -6.00
N LYS A 6 -20.85 37.65 -5.97
CA LYS A 6 -19.67 37.98 -6.78
C LYS A 6 -18.44 37.27 -6.21
N ILE A 7 -18.43 35.94 -6.21
CA ILE A 7 -17.15 35.24 -6.15
C ILE A 7 -16.65 35.22 -7.59
N PRO A 8 -15.56 35.93 -7.94
CA PRO A 8 -15.04 35.91 -9.30
C PRO A 8 -14.72 34.46 -9.67
N ALA A 9 -15.18 34.02 -10.86
CA ALA A 9 -15.09 32.63 -11.32
C ALA A 9 -13.66 32.05 -11.22
N GLU A 10 -12.64 32.90 -11.30
CA GLU A 10 -11.24 32.51 -11.08
C GLU A 10 -10.90 32.11 -9.64
N LYS A 11 -11.46 32.78 -8.62
CA LYS A 11 -11.28 32.38 -7.22
C LYS A 11 -12.01 31.07 -6.93
N LEU A 12 -13.20 30.88 -7.52
CA LEU A 12 -13.96 29.64 -7.39
C LEU A 12 -13.21 28.45 -8.01
N LYS A 13 -12.63 28.61 -9.21
CA LYS A 13 -11.78 27.59 -9.85
C LYS A 13 -10.55 27.21 -9.01
N LYS A 14 -9.98 28.14 -8.23
CA LYS A 14 -8.85 27.85 -7.33
C LYS A 14 -9.27 27.19 -6.01
N LEU A 15 -10.48 27.48 -5.52
CA LEU A 15 -11.01 26.93 -4.27
C LEU A 15 -11.67 25.56 -4.43
N LEU A 16 -12.27 25.28 -5.59
CA LEU A 16 -12.98 24.02 -5.86
C LEU A 16 -12.08 22.78 -5.66
N PRO A 17 -10.84 22.73 -6.20
CA PRO A 17 -9.97 21.56 -6.03
C PRO A 17 -9.57 21.34 -4.58
N VAL A 18 -9.39 22.41 -3.81
CA VAL A 18 -9.07 22.34 -2.37
C VAL A 18 -10.27 21.84 -1.57
N ALA A 19 -11.47 22.30 -1.89
CA ALA A 19 -12.70 21.81 -1.26
C ALA A 19 -12.96 20.33 -1.58
N PHE A 20 -12.78 19.91 -2.84
CA PHE A 20 -12.86 18.50 -3.24
C PHE A 20 -11.77 17.64 -2.61
N LEU A 21 -10.57 18.20 -2.40
CA LEU A 21 -9.50 17.54 -1.67
C LEU A 21 -9.87 17.31 -0.21
N ILE A 22 -10.28 18.36 0.50
CA ILE A 22 -10.66 18.26 1.92
C ILE A 22 -11.81 17.28 2.06
N TYR A 23 -12.83 17.40 1.21
CA TYR A 23 -13.94 16.47 1.18
C TYR A 23 -13.48 15.03 0.88
N GLY A 24 -12.61 14.83 -0.10
CA GLY A 24 -12.05 13.54 -0.46
C GLY A 24 -11.23 12.91 0.69
N LEU A 25 -10.37 13.69 1.35
CA LEU A 25 -9.59 13.25 2.51
C LEU A 25 -10.52 12.87 3.67
N VAL A 26 -11.46 13.75 4.03
CA VAL A 26 -12.42 13.50 5.12
C VAL A 26 -13.27 12.26 4.79
N SER A 27 -13.80 12.16 3.58
CA SER A 27 -14.59 11.02 3.10
C SER A 27 -13.79 9.72 3.21
N VAL A 28 -12.50 9.75 2.85
CA VAL A 28 -11.61 8.58 2.93
C VAL A 28 -11.33 8.12 4.35
N PHE A 29 -11.38 8.98 5.37
CA PHE A 29 -11.21 8.52 6.74
C PHE A 29 -12.53 8.20 7.46
N THR A 30 -13.67 8.61 6.89
CA THR A 30 -15.00 8.45 7.51
C THR A 30 -15.83 7.32 6.92
N LEU A 31 -15.56 6.89 5.68
CA LEU A 31 -16.25 5.76 5.05
C LEU A 31 -15.91 4.42 5.74
N GLN A 32 -16.94 3.68 6.17
CA GLN A 32 -16.82 2.29 6.62
C GLN A 32 -16.27 1.44 5.46
N ARG A 33 -15.15 0.75 5.69
CA ARG A 33 -14.36 0.07 4.67
C ARG A 33 -14.51 -1.45 4.67
N ASP A 34 -15.67 -1.98 5.04
CA ASP A 34 -15.88 -3.44 5.05
C ASP A 34 -15.57 -4.04 3.67
N PHE A 35 -14.94 -5.23 3.63
CA PHE A 35 -14.52 -5.82 2.36
C PHE A 35 -15.69 -6.11 1.40
N SER A 36 -16.91 -6.25 1.94
CA SER A 36 -18.17 -6.32 1.19
C SER A 36 -18.42 -5.08 0.30
N HIS A 37 -18.16 -3.87 0.81
CA HIS A 37 -18.29 -2.61 0.09
C HIS A 37 -17.04 -2.32 -0.75
N VAL A 38 -15.87 -2.72 -0.26
CA VAL A 38 -14.62 -2.69 -1.02
C VAL A 38 -14.68 -3.59 -2.25
N THR A 39 -15.50 -4.64 -2.29
CA THR A 39 -15.67 -5.45 -3.52
C THR A 39 -16.26 -4.61 -4.65
N LYS A 40 -17.23 -3.73 -4.37
CA LYS A 40 -17.75 -2.77 -5.36
C LYS A 40 -16.68 -1.76 -5.79
N LEU A 41 -15.85 -1.32 -4.84
CA LEU A 41 -14.72 -0.44 -5.13
C LEU A 41 -13.59 -1.15 -5.89
N THR A 42 -13.40 -2.44 -5.65
CA THR A 42 -12.43 -3.33 -6.32
C THR A 42 -12.90 -3.54 -7.76
N VAL A 43 -14.18 -3.81 -7.98
CA VAL A 43 -14.80 -3.82 -9.32
C VAL A 43 -14.65 -2.46 -9.99
N PHE A 44 -14.87 -1.36 -9.25
CA PHE A 44 -14.67 -0.01 -9.76
C PHE A 44 -13.21 0.22 -10.20
N VAL A 45 -12.21 -0.12 -9.38
CA VAL A 45 -10.78 -0.01 -9.71
C VAL A 45 -10.38 -0.99 -10.83
N LEU A 46 -10.95 -2.20 -10.88
CA LEU A 46 -10.74 -3.19 -11.94
C LEU A 46 -11.36 -2.78 -13.28
N LEU A 47 -12.41 -1.95 -13.28
CA LEU A 47 -12.96 -1.34 -14.48
C LEU A 47 -12.16 -0.09 -14.87
N ILE A 48 -11.75 0.68 -13.87
CA ILE A 48 -10.98 1.91 -14.02
C ILE A 48 -9.57 1.66 -14.56
N GLY A 49 -8.89 0.61 -14.12
CA GLY A 49 -7.52 0.28 -14.55
C GLY A 49 -7.41 0.06 -16.06
N PRO A 50 -8.22 -0.83 -16.65
CA PRO A 50 -8.31 -0.99 -18.11
C PRO A 50 -8.74 0.29 -18.81
N VAL A 51 -9.72 1.03 -18.29
CA VAL A 51 -10.14 2.32 -18.84
C VAL A 51 -8.98 3.33 -18.84
N PHE A 52 -8.14 3.31 -17.81
CA PHE A 52 -6.95 4.14 -17.72
C PHE A 52 -5.91 3.79 -18.76
N ILE A 53 -5.63 2.50 -18.92
CA ILE A 53 -4.71 1.99 -19.94
C ILE A 53 -5.24 2.36 -21.32
N ILE A 54 -6.55 2.19 -21.57
CA ILE A 54 -7.20 2.58 -22.81
C ILE A 54 -7.06 4.09 -23.04
N PHE A 55 -7.38 4.95 -22.07
CA PHE A 55 -7.22 6.41 -22.24
C PHE A 55 -5.77 6.82 -22.44
N ALA A 56 -4.83 6.21 -21.73
CA ALA A 56 -3.40 6.45 -21.90
C ALA A 56 -2.94 6.03 -23.31
N LEU A 57 -3.40 4.88 -23.82
CA LEU A 57 -3.09 4.40 -25.17
C LEU A 57 -3.76 5.25 -26.25
N VAL A 58 -5.02 5.62 -26.07
CA VAL A 58 -5.80 6.47 -26.98
C VAL A 58 -5.21 7.86 -27.05
N GLY A 59 -4.86 8.47 -25.91
CA GLY A 59 -4.19 9.77 -25.87
C GLY A 59 -2.87 9.76 -26.64
N ARG A 60 -2.09 8.68 -26.52
CA ARG A 60 -0.84 8.48 -27.28
C ARG A 60 -1.08 8.25 -28.77
N PHE A 61 -2.15 7.53 -29.14
CA PHE A 61 -2.54 7.33 -30.52
C PHE A 61 -2.92 8.65 -31.19
N PHE A 62 -3.71 9.49 -30.52
CA PHE A 62 -4.08 10.80 -31.04
C PHE A 62 -2.90 11.77 -31.15
N GLU A 63 -1.91 11.72 -30.24
CA GLU A 63 -0.67 12.47 -30.42
C GLU A 63 0.03 12.09 -31.74
N LYS A 64 0.04 10.80 -32.09
CA LYS A 64 0.72 10.26 -33.29
C LYS A 64 -0.06 10.47 -34.60
N VAL A 65 -1.38 10.37 -34.59
CA VAL A 65 -2.23 10.52 -35.79
C VAL A 65 -2.50 11.99 -36.13
N SER A 66 -2.30 12.90 -35.18
CA SER A 66 -2.61 14.31 -35.37
C SER A 66 -1.69 15.08 -36.33
N ASP A 67 -0.66 14.45 -36.88
CA ASP A 67 0.13 15.01 -37.99
C ASP A 67 -0.67 14.99 -39.31
N ASP A 68 -1.77 14.22 -39.38
CA ASP A 68 -2.75 14.28 -40.47
C ASP A 68 -3.82 15.37 -40.22
N SER A 69 -3.99 16.25 -41.21
CA SER A 69 -4.76 17.52 -41.12
C SER A 69 -6.23 17.35 -40.67
N ARG A 70 -6.86 16.20 -40.96
CA ARG A 70 -8.27 15.93 -40.64
C ARG A 70 -8.54 15.72 -39.14
N TRP A 71 -7.56 15.23 -38.37
CA TRP A 71 -7.75 14.91 -36.94
C TRP A 71 -7.22 15.99 -35.99
N SER A 72 -6.52 17.00 -36.54
CA SER A 72 -5.96 18.13 -35.79
C SER A 72 -6.99 18.86 -34.90
N ARG A 73 -8.26 18.96 -35.34
CA ARG A 73 -9.35 19.62 -34.60
C ARG A 73 -9.73 18.90 -33.31
N TYR A 74 -9.55 17.57 -33.25
CA TYR A 74 -9.86 16.75 -32.09
C TYR A 74 -8.68 16.59 -31.12
N LYS A 75 -7.46 16.97 -31.55
CA LYS A 75 -6.22 16.85 -30.77
C LYS A 75 -6.31 17.57 -29.42
N GLY A 76 -6.83 18.81 -29.42
CA GLY A 76 -6.99 19.60 -28.20
C GLY A 76 -7.94 18.95 -27.20
N PHE A 77 -9.12 18.52 -27.67
CA PHE A 77 -10.11 17.84 -26.83
C PHE A 77 -9.60 16.50 -26.31
N ALA A 78 -9.01 15.66 -27.16
CA ALA A 78 -8.48 14.35 -26.76
C ALA A 78 -7.36 14.48 -25.72
N ARG A 79 -6.47 15.48 -25.89
CA ARG A 79 -5.40 15.77 -24.92
C ARG A 79 -5.99 16.20 -23.58
N THR A 80 -6.93 17.15 -23.56
CA THR A 80 -7.57 17.60 -22.33
C THR A 80 -8.33 16.47 -21.64
N ALA A 81 -9.12 15.69 -22.39
CA ALA A 81 -9.86 14.56 -21.85
C ALA A 81 -8.92 13.51 -21.23
N ASN A 82 -7.81 13.18 -21.89
CA ASN A 82 -6.83 12.25 -21.35
C ASN A 82 -6.13 12.79 -20.09
N LEU A 83 -5.77 14.08 -20.08
CA LEU A 83 -5.14 14.73 -18.92
C LEU A 83 -6.07 14.76 -17.71
N SER A 84 -7.33 15.15 -17.92
CA SER A 84 -8.35 15.17 -16.86
C SER A 84 -8.66 13.77 -16.37
N ALA A 85 -8.85 12.79 -17.26
CA ALA A 85 -9.09 11.41 -16.88
C ALA A 85 -7.92 10.85 -16.06
N THR A 86 -6.68 11.09 -16.50
CA THR A 86 -5.46 10.63 -15.81
C THR A 86 -5.34 11.24 -14.41
N GLN A 87 -5.57 12.55 -14.30
CA GLN A 87 -5.53 13.28 -13.04
C GLN A 87 -6.56 12.73 -12.05
N THR A 88 -7.83 12.68 -12.48
CA THR A 88 -8.95 12.22 -11.67
C THR A 88 -8.72 10.79 -11.20
N LEU A 89 -8.24 9.92 -12.09
CA LEU A 89 -8.01 8.53 -11.74
C LEU A 89 -6.88 8.34 -10.73
N ALA A 90 -5.74 8.98 -10.99
CA ALA A 90 -4.60 8.94 -10.09
C ALA A 90 -5.02 9.49 -8.73
N GLN A 91 -5.72 10.63 -8.69
CA GLN A 91 -6.27 11.20 -7.46
C GLN A 91 -7.11 10.18 -6.69
N TYR A 92 -8.09 9.54 -7.33
CA TYR A 92 -8.92 8.53 -6.66
C TYR A 92 -8.11 7.36 -6.11
N ILE A 93 -7.15 6.83 -6.87
CA ILE A 93 -6.31 5.71 -6.43
C ILE A 93 -5.44 6.11 -5.23
N LEU A 94 -4.75 7.25 -5.32
CA LEU A 94 -3.85 7.75 -4.27
C LEU A 94 -4.63 8.04 -2.98
N ILE A 95 -5.74 8.76 -3.09
CA ILE A 95 -6.66 9.05 -1.98
C ILE A 95 -7.18 7.75 -1.35
N PHE A 96 -7.56 6.77 -2.17
CA PHE A 96 -8.04 5.48 -1.68
C PHE A 96 -6.98 4.69 -0.91
N CYS A 97 -5.74 4.66 -1.40
CA CYS A 97 -4.66 3.87 -0.80
C CYS A 97 -4.09 4.48 0.49
N LEU A 98 -4.24 5.80 0.66
CA LEU A 98 -3.66 6.60 1.75
C LEU A 98 -3.84 6.01 3.17
N PRO A 99 -5.05 5.62 3.62
CA PRO A 99 -5.24 5.05 4.96
C PRO A 99 -4.60 3.68 5.15
N PHE A 100 -4.42 2.89 4.09
CA PHE A 100 -3.76 1.57 4.20
C PHE A 100 -2.26 1.73 4.50
N TYR A 101 -1.61 2.77 4.00
CA TYR A 101 -0.23 3.08 4.40
C TYR A 101 -0.14 3.47 5.87
N VAL A 102 -1.13 4.17 6.41
CA VAL A 102 -1.19 4.52 7.85
C VAL A 102 -1.38 3.26 8.69
N ILE A 103 -2.34 2.41 8.34
CA ILE A 103 -2.61 1.13 9.02
C ILE A 103 -1.34 0.25 9.04
N LYS A 104 -0.59 0.24 7.94
CA LYS A 104 0.67 -0.50 7.81
C LYS A 104 1.90 0.20 8.38
N SER A 105 1.75 1.39 8.97
CA SER A 105 2.88 2.21 9.45
C SER A 105 3.98 2.41 8.39
N SER A 106 3.61 2.44 7.11
CA SER A 106 4.49 2.54 5.95
C SER A 106 4.75 4.00 5.60
N TRP A 107 5.36 4.75 6.51
CA TRP A 107 5.43 6.22 6.48
C TRP A 107 6.15 6.81 5.27
N ILE A 108 7.19 6.13 4.75
CA ILE A 108 7.89 6.57 3.54
C ILE A 108 6.94 6.56 2.34
N TYR A 109 6.24 5.44 2.15
CA TYR A 109 5.27 5.29 1.06
C TYR A 109 4.08 6.23 1.22
N PHE A 110 3.61 6.44 2.46
CA PHE A 110 2.61 7.45 2.79
C PHE A 110 3.06 8.86 2.36
N ALA A 111 4.29 9.26 2.72
CA ALA A 111 4.83 10.58 2.38
C ALA A 111 4.94 10.78 0.86
N ILE A 112 5.41 9.77 0.12
CA ILE A 112 5.46 9.81 -1.35
C ILE A 112 4.05 9.93 -1.93
N ASN A 113 3.09 9.18 -1.40
CA ASN A 113 1.70 9.20 -1.86
C ASN A 113 1.05 10.58 -1.65
N VAL A 114 1.23 11.17 -0.46
CA VAL A 114 0.76 12.53 -0.14
C VAL A 114 1.44 13.58 -1.02
N LEU A 115 2.74 13.47 -1.27
CA LEU A 115 3.47 14.37 -2.15
C LEU A 115 2.88 14.33 -3.58
N LEU A 116 2.75 13.14 -4.16
CA LEU A 116 2.19 12.96 -5.50
C LEU A 116 0.75 13.48 -5.56
N LEU A 117 -0.06 13.18 -4.55
CA LEU A 117 -1.42 13.69 -4.43
C LEU A 117 -1.45 15.23 -4.42
N GLY A 118 -0.59 15.88 -3.63
CA GLY A 118 -0.46 17.34 -3.62
C GLY A 118 -0.09 17.92 -5.00
N LEU A 119 0.84 17.28 -5.70
CA LEU A 119 1.27 17.71 -7.04
C LEU A 119 0.15 17.62 -8.10
N ILE A 120 -0.75 16.64 -7.99
CA ILE A 120 -1.84 16.46 -8.97
C ILE A 120 -3.12 17.21 -8.62
N LEU A 121 -3.26 17.76 -7.41
CA LEU A 121 -4.45 18.52 -6.99
C LEU A 121 -4.38 20.00 -7.35
N TRP A 122 -3.18 20.53 -7.50
CA TRP A 122 -2.98 21.92 -7.90
C TRP A 122 -2.99 22.02 -9.43
N ASP A 123 -4.15 22.31 -10.02
CA ASP A 123 -4.36 22.39 -11.49
C ASP A 123 -3.22 23.13 -12.24
N PRO A 124 -2.74 24.32 -11.82
CA PRO A 124 -1.66 25.00 -12.54
C PRO A 124 -0.29 24.30 -12.46
N ILE A 125 -0.07 23.53 -11.39
CA ILE A 125 1.17 22.77 -11.17
C ILE A 125 1.07 21.45 -11.95
N TYR A 126 -0.06 20.75 -11.86
CA TYR A 126 -0.31 19.53 -12.62
C TYR A 126 -0.20 19.76 -14.13
N GLU A 127 -0.84 20.82 -14.65
CA GLU A 127 -0.77 21.17 -16.08
C GLU A 127 0.67 21.40 -16.55
N LYS A 128 1.53 21.98 -15.71
CA LYS A 128 2.96 22.13 -16.02
C LYS A 128 3.69 20.80 -15.89
N LEU A 129 3.48 20.07 -14.81
CA LEU A 129 4.22 18.85 -14.49
C LEU A 129 3.94 17.72 -15.47
N VAL A 130 2.69 17.58 -15.91
CA VAL A 130 2.28 16.52 -16.85
C VAL A 130 2.87 16.68 -18.25
N THR A 131 3.41 17.87 -18.57
CA THR A 131 4.20 18.07 -19.81
C THR A 131 5.57 17.37 -19.74
N TYR A 132 6.10 17.13 -18.53
CA TYR A 132 7.32 16.35 -18.36
C TYR A 132 7.01 14.85 -18.43
N SER A 133 7.63 14.16 -19.38
CA SER A 133 7.44 12.72 -19.57
C SER A 133 7.76 11.93 -18.29
N LEU A 134 8.83 12.31 -17.59
CA LEU A 134 9.26 11.71 -16.33
C LEU A 134 8.13 11.68 -15.29
N PHE A 135 7.51 12.84 -15.02
CA PHE A 135 6.44 12.94 -14.03
C PHE A 135 5.23 12.08 -14.43
N ARG A 136 4.85 12.08 -15.71
CA ARG A 136 3.75 11.27 -16.23
C ARG A 136 3.98 9.77 -16.01
N HIS A 137 5.19 9.27 -16.31
CA HIS A 137 5.52 7.85 -16.13
C HIS A 137 5.59 7.47 -14.65
N LEU A 138 6.17 8.33 -13.81
CA LEU A 138 6.22 8.11 -12.36
C LEU A 138 4.82 8.07 -11.74
N LEU A 139 3.96 9.05 -12.05
CA LEU A 139 2.60 9.12 -11.54
C LEU A 139 1.78 7.89 -11.97
N LEU A 140 1.87 7.52 -13.25
CA LEU A 140 1.19 6.35 -13.81
C LEU A 140 1.66 5.06 -13.13
N SER A 141 2.98 4.82 -13.10
CA SER A 141 3.57 3.65 -12.45
C SER A 141 3.19 3.56 -10.97
N TRP A 142 3.30 4.66 -10.23
CA TRP A 142 2.99 4.68 -8.81
C TRP A 142 1.51 4.40 -8.52
N SER A 143 0.61 4.98 -9.32
CA SER A 143 -0.82 4.72 -9.22
C SER A 143 -1.14 3.24 -9.53
N LEU A 144 -0.52 2.68 -10.57
CA LEU A 144 -0.69 1.27 -10.94
C LEU A 144 -0.18 0.33 -9.84
N ILE A 145 1.00 0.58 -9.28
CA ILE A 145 1.55 -0.22 -8.17
C ILE A 145 0.65 -0.12 -6.94
N SER A 146 0.18 1.08 -6.58
CA SER A 146 -0.67 1.30 -5.40
C SER A 146 -2.01 0.56 -5.53
N ALA A 147 -2.69 0.72 -6.67
CA ALA A 147 -3.93 0.01 -6.96
C ALA A 147 -3.72 -1.50 -6.98
N SER A 148 -2.67 -1.97 -7.66
CA SER A 148 -2.39 -3.41 -7.78
C SER A 148 -2.01 -4.02 -6.45
N SER A 149 -1.26 -3.31 -5.60
CA SER A 149 -0.92 -3.80 -4.26
C SER A 149 -2.18 -4.05 -3.43
N PHE A 150 -3.19 -3.20 -3.58
CA PHE A 150 -4.48 -3.44 -2.94
C PHE A 150 -5.25 -4.61 -3.59
N LEU A 151 -5.34 -4.62 -4.92
CA LEU A 151 -6.18 -5.56 -5.67
C LEU A 151 -5.61 -6.97 -5.77
N PHE A 152 -4.29 -7.15 -5.65
CA PHE A 152 -3.63 -8.42 -5.98
C PHE A 152 -4.26 -9.63 -5.28
N PRO A 153 -4.51 -9.62 -3.96
CA PRO A 153 -5.08 -10.78 -3.28
C PRO A 153 -6.57 -11.00 -3.60
N PHE A 154 -7.27 -10.02 -4.18
CA PHE A 154 -8.65 -10.20 -4.64
C PHE A 154 -8.72 -10.88 -6.01
N VAL A 155 -7.75 -10.57 -6.89
CA VAL A 155 -7.72 -11.09 -8.27
C VAL A 155 -6.99 -12.42 -8.34
N LEU A 156 -5.87 -12.55 -7.64
CA LEU A 156 -4.98 -13.71 -7.66
C LEU A 156 -4.68 -14.22 -6.24
N PRO A 157 -5.70 -14.61 -5.45
CA PRO A 157 -5.53 -15.02 -4.05
C PRO A 157 -4.57 -16.20 -3.86
N GLU A 158 -4.53 -17.13 -4.83
CA GLU A 158 -3.69 -18.34 -4.76
C GLU A 158 -2.23 -18.10 -5.15
N GLN A 159 -1.92 -16.93 -5.75
CA GLN A 159 -0.62 -16.64 -6.33
C GLN A 159 0.16 -15.59 -5.53
N MET A 160 0.02 -15.57 -4.20
CA MET A 160 0.71 -14.60 -3.34
C MET A 160 2.24 -14.59 -3.52
N GLY A 161 2.86 -15.73 -3.87
CA GLY A 161 4.28 -15.80 -4.22
C GLY A 161 4.68 -14.94 -5.43
N TRP A 162 3.74 -14.63 -6.31
CA TRP A 162 3.92 -13.77 -7.49
C TRP A 162 3.61 -12.30 -7.23
N PHE A 163 3.38 -11.89 -5.98
CA PHE A 163 3.00 -10.52 -5.64
C PHE A 163 3.98 -9.47 -6.18
N TYR A 164 5.25 -9.51 -5.78
CA TYR A 164 6.23 -8.53 -6.24
C TYR A 164 6.52 -8.64 -7.74
N PRO A 165 6.70 -9.85 -8.34
CA PRO A 165 6.86 -9.96 -9.79
C PRO A 165 5.67 -9.40 -10.57
N GLY A 166 4.45 -9.63 -10.08
CA GLY A 166 3.23 -9.08 -10.67
C GLY A 166 3.18 -7.56 -10.60
N LEU A 167 3.54 -6.96 -9.46
CA LEU A 167 3.65 -5.51 -9.32
C LEU A 167 4.71 -4.92 -10.28
N ALA A 168 5.85 -5.58 -10.44
CA ALA A 168 6.91 -5.16 -11.36
C ALA A 168 6.45 -5.20 -12.83
N LEU A 169 5.67 -6.22 -13.21
CA LEU A 169 5.09 -6.33 -14.55
C LEU A 169 4.05 -5.23 -14.79
N ILE A 170 3.18 -4.98 -13.82
CA ILE A 170 2.15 -3.95 -13.93
C ILE A 170 2.78 -2.55 -13.95
N SER A 171 3.83 -2.30 -13.17
CA SER A 171 4.55 -1.02 -13.18
C SER A 171 5.20 -0.73 -14.54
N ALA A 172 5.65 -1.76 -15.26
CA ALA A 172 6.21 -1.63 -16.60
C ALA A 172 5.23 -1.01 -17.61
N LEU A 173 3.91 -1.22 -17.43
CA LEU A 173 2.88 -0.57 -18.24
C LEU A 173 2.92 0.97 -18.10
N GLY A 174 3.40 1.45 -16.96
CA GLY A 174 3.64 2.87 -16.73
C GLY A 174 4.77 3.45 -17.57
N PHE A 175 5.70 2.62 -18.05
CA PHE A 175 6.91 3.02 -18.80
C PHE A 175 6.85 2.66 -20.28
N ILE A 176 5.67 2.38 -20.83
CA ILE A 176 5.54 2.17 -22.28
C ILE A 176 6.08 3.42 -23.00
N PRO A 177 7.02 3.27 -23.94
CA PRO A 177 7.68 4.38 -24.60
C PRO A 177 6.71 5.14 -25.52
N THR A 178 6.72 6.47 -25.43
CA THR A 178 5.95 7.35 -26.33
C THR A 178 6.76 7.90 -27.51
N GLN A 179 8.08 7.78 -27.47
CA GLN A 179 8.98 8.24 -28.54
C GLN A 179 9.85 7.08 -29.03
N ARG A 180 10.23 7.10 -30.31
CA ARG A 180 11.01 6.02 -30.95
C ARG A 180 12.53 6.18 -30.76
N GLU A 181 12.98 7.21 -30.07
CA GLU A 181 14.39 7.49 -29.87
C GLU A 181 15.04 6.50 -28.90
N TRP A 182 16.12 5.83 -29.33
CA TRP A 182 16.81 4.83 -28.51
C TRP A 182 17.23 5.35 -27.13
N ARG A 183 17.73 6.60 -27.06
CA ARG A 183 18.12 7.25 -25.79
C ARG A 183 16.95 7.34 -24.81
N TYR A 184 15.74 7.59 -25.33
CA TYR A 184 14.53 7.66 -24.53
C TYR A 184 14.09 6.28 -24.02
N PHE A 185 14.24 5.21 -24.82
CA PHE A 185 14.03 3.84 -24.35
C PHE A 185 14.97 3.47 -23.21
N VAL A 186 16.26 3.75 -23.35
CA VAL A 186 17.26 3.47 -22.30
C VAL A 186 16.94 4.26 -21.03
N PHE A 187 16.55 5.54 -21.16
CA PHE A 187 16.11 6.37 -20.05
C PHE A 187 14.89 5.76 -19.33
N LEU A 188 13.86 5.35 -20.07
CA LEU A 188 12.67 4.73 -19.47
C LEU A 188 12.96 3.38 -18.82
N ALA A 189 13.82 2.57 -19.44
CA ALA A 189 14.25 1.29 -18.85
C ALA A 189 15.01 1.52 -17.55
N GLY A 190 15.91 2.51 -17.51
CA GLY A 190 16.61 2.91 -16.28
C GLY A 190 15.64 3.42 -15.20
N LEU A 191 14.66 4.22 -15.59
CA LEU A 191 13.63 4.73 -14.67
C LEU A 191 12.75 3.60 -14.12
N TRP A 192 12.35 2.65 -14.96
CA TRP A 192 11.63 1.45 -14.52
C TRP A 192 12.49 0.60 -13.58
N ALA A 193 13.78 0.41 -13.88
CA ALA A 193 14.71 -0.31 -13.01
C ALA A 193 14.80 0.32 -11.60
N VAL A 194 14.76 1.65 -11.49
CA VAL A 194 14.67 2.34 -10.19
C VAL A 194 13.39 1.97 -9.45
N THR A 195 12.25 1.81 -10.14
CA THR A 195 11.00 1.36 -9.50
C THR A 195 11.04 -0.09 -9.01
N LEU A 196 11.97 -0.92 -9.51
CA LEU A 196 12.15 -2.28 -9.04
C LEU A 196 12.88 -2.35 -7.69
N ILE A 197 13.63 -1.32 -7.31
CA ILE A 197 14.36 -1.27 -6.03
C ILE A 197 13.43 -1.49 -4.84
N PRO A 198 12.36 -0.69 -4.64
CA PRO A 198 11.42 -0.89 -3.53
C PRO A 198 10.57 -2.16 -3.66
N LEU A 199 10.53 -2.80 -4.83
CA LEU A 199 9.77 -4.04 -5.03
C LEU A 199 10.59 -5.29 -4.71
N MET A 200 11.89 -5.30 -5.06
CA MET A 200 12.69 -6.52 -5.08
C MET A 200 13.99 -6.42 -4.27
N LEU A 201 14.67 -5.27 -4.29
CA LEU A 201 16.01 -5.14 -3.73
C LEU A 201 16.02 -4.71 -2.26
N LEU A 202 15.03 -3.94 -1.82
CA LEU A 202 14.95 -3.54 -0.41
C LEU A 202 14.68 -4.76 0.50
N PRO A 203 15.15 -4.74 1.76
CA PRO A 203 14.75 -5.74 2.75
C PRO A 203 13.24 -5.73 2.96
N ALA A 204 12.65 -6.88 3.28
CA ALA A 204 11.20 -7.07 3.49
C ALA A 204 10.47 -5.92 4.23
N PRO A 205 10.95 -5.39 5.38
CA PRO A 205 10.26 -4.30 6.09
C PRO A 205 10.24 -2.96 5.34
N TYR A 206 11.12 -2.78 4.36
CA TYR A 206 11.22 -1.55 3.56
C TYR A 206 10.65 -1.72 2.15
N ARG A 207 10.24 -2.93 1.75
CA ARG A 207 9.61 -3.17 0.45
C ARG A 207 8.25 -2.50 0.34
N PHE A 208 7.77 -2.35 -0.89
CA PHE A 208 6.45 -1.77 -1.13
C PHE A 208 5.37 -2.65 -0.47
N PRO A 209 4.53 -2.09 0.41
CA PRO A 209 3.66 -2.88 1.25
C PRO A 209 2.48 -3.46 0.47
N LEU A 210 2.06 -4.69 0.82
CA LEU A 210 0.77 -5.26 0.42
C LEU A 210 -0.37 -4.54 1.15
N LEU A 211 -1.21 -3.76 0.46
CA LEU A 211 -2.12 -2.84 1.17
C LEU A 211 -3.38 -3.49 1.74
N SER A 212 -3.87 -4.59 1.17
CA SER A 212 -5.15 -5.20 1.52
C SER A 212 -5.11 -6.28 2.59
N VAL A 213 -3.91 -6.65 3.08
CA VAL A 213 -3.74 -7.64 4.16
C VAL A 213 -2.85 -7.05 5.23
N TRP A 214 -3.29 -7.00 6.49
CA TRP A 214 -2.52 -6.37 7.58
C TRP A 214 -2.79 -7.02 8.94
N THR A 215 -1.93 -6.76 9.93
CA THR A 215 -2.15 -7.15 11.32
C THR A 215 -2.91 -6.06 12.09
N LYS A 216 -3.98 -6.43 12.79
CA LYS A 216 -4.83 -5.51 13.56
C LYS A 216 -4.44 -5.56 15.03
N LYS A 217 -3.85 -4.47 15.54
CA LYS A 217 -3.42 -4.33 16.96
C LYS A 217 -2.57 -5.52 17.44
N PRO A 218 -1.43 -5.82 16.78
CA PRO A 218 -0.52 -6.84 17.27
C PRO A 218 -0.01 -6.45 18.66
N HIS A 219 0.07 -7.41 19.57
CA HIS A 219 0.56 -7.24 20.94
C HIS A 219 1.28 -8.50 21.42
N PHE A 220 2.13 -8.36 22.44
CA PHE A 220 2.62 -9.51 23.18
C PHE A 220 1.69 -9.78 24.35
N ALA A 221 1.50 -11.05 24.72
CA ALA A 221 0.71 -11.49 25.87
C ALA A 221 1.38 -12.70 26.53
N TRP A 222 1.10 -12.93 27.81
CA TRP A 222 1.50 -14.16 28.49
C TRP A 222 0.43 -15.25 28.30
N ASP A 223 0.84 -16.44 27.86
CA ASP A 223 -0.02 -17.63 27.95
C ASP A 223 0.19 -18.32 29.30
N THR A 224 -0.89 -18.36 30.06
CA THR A 224 -0.96 -18.97 31.40
C THR A 224 -1.54 -20.38 31.37
N GLY A 225 -1.69 -20.99 30.19
CA GLY A 225 -2.00 -22.42 30.08
C GLY A 225 -3.46 -22.79 30.37
N GLY A 226 -4.44 -21.95 30.03
CA GLY A 226 -5.82 -22.45 30.06
C GLY A 226 -6.99 -21.52 29.77
N LYS A 227 -6.99 -20.22 30.11
CA LYS A 227 -8.17 -19.36 29.90
C LYS A 227 -7.79 -17.88 29.73
N SER A 228 -8.22 -17.30 28.60
CA SER A 228 -8.33 -15.87 28.24
C SER A 228 -7.18 -14.88 28.52
N SER A 229 -6.02 -15.29 29.05
CA SER A 229 -4.91 -14.35 29.32
C SER A 229 -4.20 -13.85 28.06
N ALA A 230 -4.40 -14.52 26.92
CA ALA A 230 -3.81 -14.13 25.64
C ALA A 230 -4.37 -12.81 25.08
N ASP A 231 -5.41 -12.22 25.68
CA ASP A 231 -5.98 -10.95 25.22
C ASP A 231 -5.46 -9.71 25.97
N GLU A 232 -4.71 -9.88 27.07
CA GLU A 232 -4.14 -8.74 27.80
C GLU A 232 -2.80 -8.32 27.20
N PRO A 233 -2.70 -7.11 26.61
CA PRO A 233 -1.47 -6.64 25.99
C PRO A 233 -0.41 -6.30 27.04
N LEU A 234 0.78 -6.82 26.85
CA LEU A 234 1.95 -6.46 27.63
C LEU A 234 2.37 -5.02 27.36
N ALA A 235 3.05 -4.43 28.35
CA ALA A 235 3.68 -3.13 28.22
C ALA A 235 4.68 -3.14 27.05
N ARG A 236 4.90 -1.97 26.43
CA ARG A 236 5.86 -1.81 25.31
C ARG A 236 7.32 -1.88 25.75
N THR A 237 7.55 -1.83 27.05
CA THR A 237 8.85 -1.94 27.70
C THR A 237 8.78 -3.03 28.76
N MET A 238 9.83 -3.84 28.88
CA MET A 238 9.91 -4.93 29.84
C MET A 238 11.36 -5.08 30.33
N SER A 239 11.56 -5.31 31.63
CA SER A 239 12.91 -5.60 32.11
C SER A 239 13.33 -7.03 31.76
N GLN A 240 14.62 -7.21 31.49
CA GLN A 240 15.20 -8.50 31.15
C GLN A 240 15.05 -9.49 32.32
N GLY A 241 15.19 -9.00 33.56
CA GLY A 241 14.92 -9.78 34.78
C GLY A 241 13.49 -10.30 34.82
N TYR A 242 12.49 -9.43 34.64
CA TYR A 242 11.07 -9.82 34.62
C TYR A 242 10.77 -10.86 33.53
N LEU A 243 11.32 -10.68 32.33
CA LEU A 243 11.19 -11.65 31.23
C LEU A 243 11.78 -13.01 31.61
N LYS A 244 13.00 -13.04 32.19
CA LYS A 244 13.66 -14.27 32.63
C LYS A 244 12.86 -14.99 33.71
N ASP A 245 12.38 -14.26 34.72
CA ASP A 245 11.63 -14.80 35.85
C ASP A 245 10.31 -15.44 35.39
N PHE A 246 9.51 -14.73 34.57
CA PHE A 246 8.24 -15.27 34.07
C PHE A 246 8.41 -16.52 33.19
N LEU A 247 9.45 -16.57 32.36
CA LEU A 247 9.74 -17.75 31.55
C LEU A 247 10.23 -18.93 32.39
N ALA A 248 10.98 -18.66 33.48
CA ALA A 248 11.44 -19.67 34.42
C ALA A 248 10.26 -20.30 35.20
N ASP A 249 9.25 -19.49 35.56
CA ASP A 249 8.00 -19.93 36.20
C ASP A 249 7.11 -20.78 35.28
N GLY A 250 7.51 -20.94 34.01
CA GLY A 250 6.84 -21.80 33.03
C GLY A 250 5.79 -21.11 32.18
N HIS A 251 5.66 -19.78 32.28
CA HIS A 251 4.84 -19.00 31.35
C HIS A 251 5.45 -18.99 29.95
N MET A 252 4.60 -18.79 28.94
CA MET A 252 5.04 -18.64 27.56
C MET A 252 4.71 -17.23 27.07
N LEU A 253 5.66 -16.60 26.38
CA LEU A 253 5.42 -15.32 25.74
C LEU A 253 4.79 -15.55 24.37
N CYS A 254 3.62 -14.98 24.14
CA CYS A 254 2.89 -15.10 22.89
C CYS A 254 2.90 -13.79 22.12
N CYS A 255 3.17 -13.87 20.82
CA CYS A 255 2.87 -12.80 19.89
C CYS A 255 1.46 -13.01 19.38
N VAL A 256 0.55 -12.12 19.74
CA VAL A 256 -0.84 -12.12 19.31
C VAL A 256 -0.99 -11.10 18.21
N ALA A 257 -1.32 -11.57 17.02
CA ALA A 257 -1.39 -10.72 15.85
C ALA A 257 -2.57 -11.13 14.98
N PRO A 258 -3.76 -10.57 15.26
CA PRO A 258 -4.94 -10.82 14.45
C PRO A 258 -4.71 -10.32 13.02
N ILE A 259 -5.00 -11.13 12.00
CA ILE A 259 -4.75 -10.79 10.60
C ILE A 259 -6.05 -10.50 9.88
N VAL A 260 -6.13 -9.31 9.30
CA VAL A 260 -7.24 -8.92 8.42
C VAL A 260 -6.82 -9.20 6.99
N ALA A 261 -7.62 -10.02 6.29
CA ALA A 261 -7.37 -10.45 4.93
C ALA A 261 -8.67 -10.44 4.11
N PRO A 262 -8.60 -10.22 2.79
CA PRO A 262 -9.77 -10.20 1.92
C PRO A 262 -10.37 -11.61 1.75
N PRO A 263 -11.67 -11.70 1.42
CA PRO A 263 -12.33 -12.99 1.25
C PRO A 263 -11.64 -13.82 0.15
N LYS A 264 -11.68 -15.14 0.30
CA LYS A 264 -11.03 -16.13 -0.59
C LYS A 264 -9.51 -16.22 -0.51
N LEU A 265 -8.83 -15.30 0.20
CA LEU A 265 -7.41 -15.48 0.49
C LEU A 265 -7.24 -16.65 1.48
N SER A 266 -6.46 -17.65 1.05
CA SER A 266 -5.99 -18.73 1.92
C SER A 266 -4.50 -18.93 1.70
N THR A 267 -3.70 -18.54 2.68
CA THR A 267 -2.24 -18.65 2.62
C THR A 267 -1.70 -19.03 3.98
N THR A 268 -0.56 -19.71 4.00
CA THR A 268 0.23 -19.85 5.21
C THR A 268 0.89 -18.51 5.54
N ILE A 269 1.11 -18.30 6.83
CA ILE A 269 1.86 -17.16 7.33
C ILE A 269 3.06 -17.67 8.11
N ARG A 270 4.14 -16.92 8.02
CA ARG A 270 5.36 -17.18 8.75
C ARG A 270 5.53 -16.09 9.80
N GLN A 271 5.89 -16.51 11.00
CA GLN A 271 6.27 -15.61 12.08
C GLN A 271 7.78 -15.71 12.29
N GLU A 272 8.44 -14.57 12.28
CA GLU A 272 9.87 -14.44 12.53
C GLU A 272 10.09 -13.70 13.86
N TRP A 273 10.74 -14.38 14.79
CA TRP A 273 11.15 -13.81 16.07
C TRP A 273 12.59 -13.31 15.95
N THR A 274 12.79 -12.03 16.26
CA THR A 274 14.12 -11.43 16.32
C THR A 274 14.39 -10.84 17.69
N LEU A 275 15.60 -10.99 18.19
CA LEU A 275 16.05 -10.42 19.46
C LEU A 275 17.37 -9.70 19.20
N GLY A 276 17.51 -8.42 19.58
CA GLY A 276 18.74 -7.67 19.30
C GLY A 276 19.12 -7.62 17.81
N GLY A 277 18.16 -7.81 16.90
CA GLY A 277 18.38 -7.86 15.45
C GLY A 277 18.74 -9.23 14.86
N ARG A 278 19.06 -10.24 15.68
CA ARG A 278 19.27 -11.64 15.23
C ARG A 278 17.95 -12.40 15.17
N VAL A 279 17.77 -13.20 14.12
CA VAL A 279 16.61 -14.11 14.00
C VAL A 279 16.84 -15.31 14.93
N ILE A 280 15.93 -15.51 15.89
CA ILE A 280 16.00 -16.67 16.80
C ILE A 280 15.20 -17.84 16.23
N GLU A 281 14.03 -17.56 15.66
CA GLU A 281 13.14 -18.61 15.17
C GLU A 281 12.26 -18.05 14.04
N SER A 282 11.98 -18.92 13.07
CA SER A 282 11.00 -18.66 12.03
C SER A 282 10.05 -19.85 11.98
N THR A 283 8.78 -19.62 12.32
CA THR A 283 7.76 -20.67 12.43
C THR A 283 6.64 -20.39 11.44
N GLU A 284 6.25 -21.40 10.68
CA GLU A 284 5.10 -21.30 9.78
C GLU A 284 3.84 -21.84 10.45
N LEU A 285 2.74 -21.12 10.31
CA LEU A 285 1.44 -21.55 10.83
C LEU A 285 0.94 -22.74 10.04
N LYS A 286 0.66 -23.85 10.74
CA LYS A 286 0.12 -25.07 10.15
C LYS A 286 -1.25 -24.87 9.52
N THR A 287 -2.05 -23.97 10.10
CA THR A 287 -3.37 -23.62 9.58
C THR A 287 -3.26 -22.37 8.72
N PRO A 288 -3.69 -22.41 7.45
CA PRO A 288 -3.70 -21.21 6.61
C PRO A 288 -4.69 -20.19 7.16
N ILE A 289 -4.35 -18.91 7.04
CA ILE A 289 -5.29 -17.84 7.37
C ILE A 289 -6.47 -17.90 6.40
N ARG A 290 -7.64 -17.50 6.88
CA ARG A 290 -8.84 -17.36 6.05
C ARG A 290 -9.33 -15.93 6.14
N GLY A 291 -9.36 -15.24 5.00
CA GLY A 291 -9.90 -13.89 4.95
C GLY A 291 -11.42 -13.86 5.09
N SER A 292 -11.95 -12.73 5.56
CA SER A 292 -13.37 -12.52 5.82
C SER A 292 -13.90 -11.32 5.04
N ALA A 293 -15.16 -11.37 4.60
CA ALA A 293 -15.81 -10.23 3.93
C ALA A 293 -16.14 -9.07 4.90
N THR A 294 -16.26 -9.36 6.20
CA THR A 294 -16.61 -8.39 7.27
C THR A 294 -15.39 -7.78 7.96
N GLN A 295 -14.17 -8.02 7.45
CA GLN A 295 -12.91 -7.61 8.10
C GLN A 295 -12.71 -8.19 9.51
N GLU A 296 -13.41 -9.28 9.84
CA GLU A 296 -13.08 -10.08 11.01
C GLU A 296 -11.65 -10.60 10.87
N ALA A 297 -10.86 -10.35 11.91
CA ALA A 297 -9.46 -10.72 11.91
C ALA A 297 -9.34 -12.21 12.25
N PHE A 298 -8.52 -12.92 11.49
CA PHE A 298 -8.09 -14.26 11.85
C PHE A 298 -7.18 -14.16 13.08
N HIS A 299 -7.61 -14.69 14.21
CA HIS A 299 -6.81 -14.70 15.43
C HIS A 299 -5.64 -15.67 15.28
N SER A 300 -4.45 -15.14 14.98
CA SER A 300 -3.19 -15.87 15.07
C SER A 300 -2.41 -15.47 16.30
N TYR A 301 -1.92 -16.47 17.02
CA TYR A 301 -0.99 -16.30 18.12
C TYR A 301 0.07 -17.39 18.06
N PHE A 302 1.30 -17.04 18.46
CA PHE A 302 2.40 -17.98 18.55
C PHE A 302 3.12 -17.75 19.86
N CYS A 303 3.33 -18.83 20.60
CA CYS A 303 3.90 -18.79 21.92
C CYS A 303 5.29 -19.42 21.92
N LYS A 304 6.20 -18.80 22.66
CA LYS A 304 7.58 -19.25 22.81
C LYS A 304 8.00 -19.17 24.27
N ARG A 305 8.71 -20.19 24.72
CA ARG A 305 9.19 -20.33 26.10
C ARG A 305 10.66 -19.96 26.27
N ASN A 306 11.49 -20.20 25.25
CA ASN A 306 12.93 -20.11 25.39
C ASN A 306 13.51 -18.98 24.54
N PHE A 307 13.98 -17.91 25.16
CA PHE A 307 14.68 -16.82 24.49
C PHE A 307 16.15 -16.82 24.92
N PRO A 308 17.12 -16.93 24.00
CA PRO A 308 18.54 -16.94 24.34
C PRO A 308 19.03 -15.52 24.66
N LEU A 309 18.52 -14.90 25.72
CA LEU A 309 18.77 -13.51 26.11
C LEU A 309 20.25 -13.27 26.45
N THR A 310 20.78 -12.15 25.96
CA THR A 310 22.09 -11.57 26.23
C THR A 310 21.92 -10.14 26.72
N ASP A 311 22.96 -9.57 27.35
CA ASP A 311 22.88 -8.23 27.96
C ASP A 311 22.85 -7.09 26.92
N GLU A 312 23.12 -7.41 25.65
CA GLU A 312 23.07 -6.48 24.52
C GLU A 312 21.69 -6.48 23.81
N ASP A 313 20.76 -7.35 24.20
CA ASP A 313 19.47 -7.48 23.52
C ASP A 313 18.48 -6.39 23.96
N GLU A 314 18.44 -5.29 23.23
CA GLU A 314 17.54 -4.15 23.53
C GLU A 314 16.10 -4.33 23.02
N TRP A 315 15.89 -5.21 22.02
CA TRP A 315 14.58 -5.31 21.33
C TRP A 315 14.21 -6.76 21.07
N LEU A 316 13.00 -7.14 21.47
CA LEU A 316 12.35 -8.35 21.01
C LEU A 316 11.27 -7.98 19.99
N ARG A 317 11.32 -8.58 18.80
CA ARG A 317 10.36 -8.33 17.71
C ARG A 317 9.77 -9.62 17.20
N CYS A 318 8.51 -9.53 16.83
CA CYS A 318 7.74 -10.55 16.16
C CYS A 318 7.27 -9.94 14.83
N ARG A 319 7.83 -10.42 13.72
CA ARG A 319 7.43 -10.03 12.37
C ARG A 319 6.54 -11.11 11.77
N ILE A 320 5.54 -10.70 10.98
CA ILE A 320 4.63 -11.61 10.31
C ILE A 320 4.72 -11.39 8.82
N THR A 321 5.00 -12.47 8.10
CA THR A 321 5.16 -12.47 6.65
C THR A 321 4.21 -13.47 5.99
N ILE A 322 3.80 -13.16 4.76
CA ILE A 322 3.16 -14.09 3.85
C ILE A 322 4.23 -14.63 2.90
N GLY A 323 4.30 -15.96 2.77
CA GLY A 323 5.39 -16.62 2.06
C GLY A 323 6.74 -16.29 2.70
N SER A 324 7.76 -16.08 1.88
CA SER A 324 9.11 -15.76 2.35
C SER A 324 9.37 -14.26 2.55
N ASP A 325 8.56 -13.39 1.95
CA ASP A 325 9.03 -12.05 1.54
C ASP A 325 8.05 -10.89 1.78
N ILE A 326 6.77 -11.16 2.03
CA ILE A 326 5.73 -10.13 2.08
C ILE A 326 5.43 -9.77 3.54
N ASP A 327 5.93 -8.63 3.99
CA ASP A 327 5.65 -8.13 5.34
C ASP A 327 4.20 -7.65 5.47
N ILE A 328 3.47 -8.22 6.42
CA ILE A 328 2.10 -7.83 6.75
C ILE A 328 1.97 -7.10 8.09
N GLY A 329 3.08 -6.92 8.79
CA GLY A 329 3.19 -6.18 10.04
C GLY A 329 3.89 -6.98 11.13
N GLY A 330 3.95 -6.41 12.31
CA GLY A 330 4.59 -7.04 13.46
C GLY A 330 4.50 -6.17 14.70
N ILE A 331 5.15 -6.63 15.76
CA ILE A 331 5.31 -5.87 17.00
C ILE A 331 6.75 -5.96 17.49
N ALA A 332 7.20 -4.89 18.15
CA ALA A 332 8.42 -4.86 18.93
C ALA A 332 8.10 -4.47 20.39
N ILE A 333 8.85 -5.05 21.32
CA ILE A 333 8.92 -4.66 22.72
C ILE A 333 10.38 -4.32 23.03
N GLU A 334 10.58 -3.25 23.77
CA GLU A 334 11.89 -2.83 24.26
C GLU A 334 12.22 -3.64 25.52
N ILE A 335 13.42 -4.20 25.56
CA ILE A 335 13.95 -4.92 26.71
C ILE A 335 14.96 -4.01 27.38
N THR A 336 14.65 -3.60 28.60
CA THR A 336 15.60 -2.86 29.44
C THR A 336 16.41 -3.85 30.27
N PRO A 337 17.69 -3.57 30.54
CA PRO A 337 18.50 -4.40 31.44
C PRO A 337 17.85 -4.61 32.82
#